data_AF-A0A496QRD2-F1
#
_entry.id   AF-A0A496QRD2-F1
#
_cell.length_a   1.000
_cell.length_b   1.000
_cell.length_c   1.000
_cell.angle_alpha   90.00
_cell.angle_beta   90.00
_cell.angle_gamma   90.00
#
_symmetry.space_group_name_H-M   'P 1'
#
loop_
_entity.id
_entity.type
_entity.pdbx_description
1 polymer ?
#
loop_
_entity_poly.entity_id
_entity_poly.type
_entity_poly.pdbx_seq_one_letter_code
_entity_poly.pdbx_strand_id
1 'polypeptide(L)'
;MFKNLVPEEGTVGALNLIVEGGLRIALNPSFNFSVDVHPSIKYFHSFIPLTDFNGFIFGVGFSGSFRFGKDPDAPEAVIRSIKFGEVKLPPLFAAMQSFYAKNPIGKVTITNTEKQGISDVRVSFFQKGFMDSPTPTETIPELKGGDSREVKLLASFNQEVFSTEGITPLTGEVIATYSYGGRPSEQRQSVSYDLYDKTSVTWDDDRKVAAFITPANSA
;
A
#
# COMPACT_ATOMS: atom_id res chain seq x y z
N MET A 1 1.83 -73.15 19.96
CA MET A 1 1.56 -73.21 18.50
C MET A 1 0.05 -73.14 18.34
N PHE A 2 -0.51 -71.95 18.08
CA PHE A 2 -1.96 -71.78 17.99
C PHE A 2 -2.41 -72.12 16.57
N LYS A 3 -2.99 -73.32 16.38
CA LYS A 3 -3.73 -73.69 15.17
C LYS A 3 -5.14 -73.08 15.26
N ASN A 4 -5.64 -72.52 14.15
CA ASN A 4 -6.99 -71.95 13.94
C ASN A 4 -7.25 -70.57 14.56
N LEU A 5 -6.45 -69.55 14.21
CA LEU A 5 -6.70 -68.16 14.62
C LEU A 5 -7.60 -67.37 13.64
N VAL A 6 -7.90 -67.90 12.45
CA VAL A 6 -8.74 -67.24 11.45
C VAL A 6 -9.70 -68.27 10.85
N PRO A 7 -11.02 -68.00 10.74
CA PRO A 7 -11.95 -68.89 10.05
C PRO A 7 -11.58 -69.00 8.57
N GLU A 8 -11.63 -70.21 7.99
CA GLU A 8 -11.31 -70.43 6.57
C GLU A 8 -12.36 -69.83 5.60
N GLU A 9 -13.56 -69.46 6.07
CA GLU A 9 -14.55 -68.70 5.30
C GLU A 9 -15.37 -67.74 6.19
N GLY A 10 -15.65 -66.53 5.67
CA GLY A 10 -16.54 -65.52 6.27
C GLY A 10 -15.91 -64.14 6.48
N THR A 11 -16.74 -63.08 6.52
CA THR A 11 -16.29 -61.71 6.84
C THR A 11 -15.88 -61.63 8.31
N VAL A 12 -14.58 -61.48 8.57
CA VAL A 12 -14.06 -61.16 9.91
C VAL A 12 -14.29 -59.67 10.18
N GLY A 13 -15.10 -59.39 11.20
CA GLY A 13 -15.43 -58.02 11.62
C GLY A 13 -15.68 -57.98 13.12
N ALA A 14 -15.24 -56.91 13.76
CA ALA A 14 -15.40 -56.70 15.19
C ALA A 14 -16.23 -55.44 15.43
N LEU A 15 -17.32 -55.58 16.17
CA LEU A 15 -18.04 -54.42 16.67
C LEU A 15 -17.23 -53.86 17.86
N ASN A 16 -16.86 -52.58 17.77
CA ASN A 16 -16.13 -51.88 18.82
C ASN A 16 -16.79 -50.52 19.06
N LEU A 17 -16.82 -50.09 20.31
CA LEU A 17 -17.15 -48.73 20.71
C LEU A 17 -15.86 -47.95 20.94
N ILE A 18 -15.76 -46.78 20.30
CA ILE A 18 -14.63 -45.86 20.46
C ILE A 18 -15.20 -44.50 20.84
N VAL A 19 -14.80 -43.99 22.00
CA VAL A 19 -15.13 -42.63 22.44
C VAL A 19 -13.81 -41.88 22.58
N GLU A 20 -13.69 -40.73 21.94
CA GLU A 20 -12.48 -39.91 22.00
C GLU A 20 -12.84 -38.48 22.38
N GLY A 21 -12.11 -37.93 23.35
CA GLY A 21 -12.17 -36.53 23.75
C GLY A 21 -10.76 -35.95 23.77
N GLY A 22 -10.59 -34.75 23.25
CA GLY A 22 -9.27 -34.11 23.22
C GLY A 22 -9.39 -32.59 23.22
N LEU A 23 -8.27 -31.95 23.56
CA LEU A 23 -8.11 -30.51 23.47
C LEU A 23 -7.10 -30.20 22.36
N ARG A 24 -7.19 -29.01 21.76
CA ARG A 24 -6.17 -28.49 20.86
C ARG A 24 -5.78 -27.10 21.32
N ILE A 25 -4.52 -26.93 21.68
CA ILE A 25 -3.94 -25.66 22.10
C ILE A 25 -2.97 -25.24 21.01
N ALA A 26 -3.26 -24.13 20.33
CA ALA A 26 -2.44 -23.60 19.24
C ALA A 26 -1.70 -22.33 19.68
N LEU A 27 -0.41 -22.28 19.41
CA LEU A 27 0.45 -21.10 19.57
C LEU A 27 0.84 -20.60 18.18
N ASN A 28 0.48 -19.36 17.86
CA ASN A 28 0.81 -18.71 16.60
C ASN A 28 1.80 -17.57 16.85
N PRO A 29 3.11 -17.84 17.04
CA PRO A 29 4.09 -16.80 17.30
C PRO A 29 4.32 -15.86 16.11
N SER A 30 3.96 -16.26 14.89
CA SER A 30 3.99 -15.41 13.69
C SER A 30 2.97 -15.89 12.65
N PHE A 31 2.66 -15.05 11.65
CA PHE A 31 1.76 -15.43 10.53
C PHE A 31 2.20 -16.73 9.81
N ASN A 32 3.52 -16.95 9.71
CA ASN A 32 4.09 -18.07 8.97
C ASN A 32 4.27 -19.35 9.79
N PHE A 33 4.05 -19.34 11.10
CA PHE A 33 4.38 -20.48 11.94
C PHE A 33 3.33 -20.69 13.04
N SER A 34 2.78 -21.91 13.10
CA SER A 34 1.96 -22.36 14.21
C SER A 34 2.51 -23.64 14.83
N VAL A 35 2.36 -23.75 16.15
CA VAL A 35 2.65 -24.97 16.89
C VAL A 35 1.43 -25.33 17.71
N ASP A 36 0.96 -26.58 17.59
CA ASP A 36 -0.17 -27.06 18.35
C ASP A 36 0.24 -28.22 19.27
N VAL A 37 -0.40 -28.26 20.44
CA VAL A 37 -0.37 -29.39 21.36
C VAL A 37 -1.80 -29.91 21.49
N HIS A 38 -1.99 -31.21 21.31
CA HIS A 38 -3.32 -31.81 21.37
C HIS A 38 -3.34 -33.05 22.27
N PRO A 39 -3.60 -32.90 23.58
CA PRO A 39 -3.84 -34.03 24.46
C PRO A 39 -5.19 -34.68 24.14
N SER A 40 -5.22 -36.01 24.13
CA SER A 40 -6.43 -36.79 23.89
C SER A 40 -6.57 -37.93 24.89
N ILE A 41 -7.83 -38.28 25.15
CA ILE A 41 -8.25 -39.44 25.92
C ILE A 41 -9.19 -40.23 25.02
N LYS A 42 -8.87 -41.51 24.82
CA LYS A 42 -9.70 -42.46 24.08
C LYS A 42 -10.12 -43.60 24.99
N TYR A 43 -11.41 -43.93 24.97
CA TYR A 43 -11.95 -45.14 25.55
C TYR A 43 -12.29 -46.12 24.43
N PHE A 44 -11.75 -47.32 24.52
CA PHE A 44 -12.01 -48.42 23.59
C PHE A 44 -12.70 -49.57 24.32
N HIS A 45 -13.76 -50.09 23.71
CA HIS A 45 -14.46 -51.27 24.21
C HIS A 45 -14.86 -52.19 23.07
N SER A 46 -14.29 -53.39 23.05
CA SER A 46 -14.61 -54.44 22.11
C SER A 46 -15.75 -55.31 22.62
N PHE A 47 -16.69 -55.61 21.74
CA PHE A 47 -17.82 -56.52 22.02
C PHE A 47 -17.53 -57.98 21.62
N ILE A 48 -16.28 -58.29 21.24
CA ILE A 48 -15.81 -59.64 20.90
C ILE A 48 -14.80 -60.15 21.95
N PRO A 49 -14.44 -61.45 21.97
CA PRO A 49 -13.52 -62.02 22.96
C PRO A 49 -12.10 -61.42 22.97
N LEU A 50 -11.75 -60.58 21.99
CA LEU A 50 -10.48 -59.86 21.93
C LEU A 50 -10.56 -58.58 22.77
N THR A 51 -10.43 -58.72 24.08
CA THR A 51 -10.56 -57.62 25.06
C THR A 51 -9.23 -56.94 25.42
N ASP A 52 -8.12 -57.39 24.82
CA ASP A 52 -6.76 -56.91 25.12
C ASP A 52 -6.57 -55.39 24.92
N PHE A 53 -7.41 -54.77 24.09
CA PHE A 53 -7.37 -53.34 23.79
C PHE A 53 -8.43 -52.52 24.56
N ASN A 54 -9.22 -53.15 25.43
CA ASN A 54 -10.26 -52.46 26.18
C ASN A 54 -9.65 -51.57 27.26
N GLY A 55 -10.04 -50.30 27.28
CA GLY A 55 -9.60 -49.38 28.33
C GLY A 55 -9.42 -47.94 27.87
N PHE A 56 -8.73 -47.18 28.73
CA PHE A 56 -8.39 -45.78 28.50
C PHE A 56 -6.98 -45.64 27.92
N ILE A 57 -6.87 -44.82 26.88
CA ILE A 57 -5.63 -44.44 26.24
C ILE A 57 -5.50 -42.94 26.38
N PHE A 58 -4.39 -42.49 26.97
CA PHE A 58 -4.00 -41.09 27.01
C PHE A 58 -2.89 -40.83 25.99
N GLY A 59 -3.02 -39.79 25.19
CA GLY A 59 -2.03 -39.37 24.21
C GLY A 59 -1.77 -37.87 24.27
N VAL A 60 -0.56 -37.46 23.92
CA VAL A 60 -0.21 -36.06 23.69
C VAL A 60 0.46 -35.97 22.33
N GLY A 61 -0.17 -35.26 21.39
CA GLY A 61 0.43 -35.01 20.09
C GLY A 61 0.86 -33.56 19.91
N PHE A 62 1.82 -33.37 19.00
CA PHE A 62 2.40 -32.08 18.66
C PHE A 62 2.39 -31.92 17.14
N SER A 63 1.97 -30.76 16.65
CA SER A 63 2.04 -30.42 15.23
C SER A 63 2.68 -29.06 15.03
N GLY A 64 3.56 -28.96 14.02
CA GLY A 64 4.10 -27.69 13.55
C GLY A 64 3.60 -27.45 12.13
N SER A 65 3.08 -26.25 11.85
CA SER A 65 2.73 -25.85 10.50
C SER A 65 3.51 -24.60 10.09
N PHE A 66 4.06 -24.63 8.88
CA PHE A 66 4.74 -23.48 8.29
C PHE A 66 3.98 -23.05 7.04
N ARG A 67 3.53 -21.79 7.02
CA ARG A 67 2.86 -21.19 5.86
C ARG A 67 3.87 -20.35 5.10
N PHE A 68 4.01 -20.62 3.81
CA PHE A 68 4.82 -19.79 2.93
C PHE A 68 3.99 -18.60 2.47
N GLY A 69 4.42 -17.39 2.80
CA GLY A 69 3.70 -16.18 2.48
C GLY A 69 4.21 -14.97 3.26
N LYS A 70 3.68 -13.80 2.91
CA LYS A 70 3.76 -12.61 3.76
C LYS A 70 2.37 -12.38 4.33
N ASP A 71 2.31 -11.91 5.56
CA ASP A 71 1.07 -11.56 6.23
C ASP A 71 0.34 -10.47 5.39
N PRO A 72 -0.90 -10.73 4.93
CA PRO A 72 -1.67 -9.74 4.17
C PRO A 72 -2.03 -8.51 5.00
N ASP A 73 -2.03 -8.63 6.33
CA ASP A 73 -2.38 -7.56 7.27
C ASP A 73 -1.14 -6.91 7.90
N ALA A 74 0.07 -7.37 7.58
CA ALA A 74 1.28 -6.69 8.05
C ALA A 74 1.32 -5.27 7.47
N PRO A 75 1.61 -4.25 8.31
CA PRO A 75 1.76 -2.89 7.81
C PRO A 75 2.82 -2.90 6.72
N GLU A 76 2.40 -2.59 5.49
CA GLU A 76 3.32 -2.50 4.36
C GLU A 76 4.40 -1.50 4.76
N ALA A 77 5.62 -1.97 4.96
CA ALA A 77 6.75 -1.08 5.16
C ALA A 77 6.75 -0.18 3.93
N VAL A 78 6.41 1.10 4.12
CA VAL A 78 6.35 2.09 3.04
C VAL A 78 7.72 2.06 2.38
N ILE A 79 7.81 1.35 1.25
CA ILE A 79 9.06 1.21 0.54
C ILE A 79 9.38 2.62 0.07
N ARG A 80 10.51 3.16 0.53
CA ARG A 80 10.98 4.50 0.13
C ARG A 80 12.04 4.34 -0.97
N SER A 81 11.65 3.80 -2.11
CA SER A 81 12.55 3.59 -3.24
C SER A 81 12.86 4.88 -3.99
N ILE A 82 12.04 5.92 -3.81
CA ILE A 82 12.22 7.19 -4.48
C ILE A 82 12.79 8.21 -3.50
N LYS A 83 13.92 8.81 -3.85
CA LYS A 83 14.42 10.01 -3.21
C LYS A 83 13.98 11.22 -4.02
N PHE A 84 13.21 12.09 -3.38
CA PHE A 84 12.92 13.42 -3.90
C PHE A 84 14.13 14.32 -3.64
N GLY A 85 14.58 15.02 -4.68
CA GLY A 85 15.54 16.12 -4.58
C GLY A 85 14.91 17.34 -3.93
N GLU A 86 15.68 18.43 -3.85
CA GLU A 86 15.15 19.71 -3.38
C GLU A 86 14.07 20.21 -4.36
N VAL A 87 12.86 20.47 -3.85
CA VAL A 87 11.76 21.05 -4.63
C VAL A 87 11.56 22.46 -4.14
N LYS A 88 11.88 23.43 -5.00
CA LYS A 88 11.57 24.84 -4.78
C LYS A 88 10.53 25.26 -5.80
N LEU A 89 9.35 25.60 -5.32
CA LEU A 89 8.31 26.20 -6.14
C LEU A 89 8.43 27.72 -6.02
N PRO A 90 8.36 28.45 -7.14
CA PRO A 90 8.18 29.89 -7.10
C PRO A 90 6.82 30.24 -6.49
N PRO A 91 6.62 31.49 -6.06
CA PRO A 91 5.30 32.03 -5.78
C PRO A 91 4.29 31.70 -6.89
N LEU A 92 3.15 31.14 -6.50
CA LEU A 92 2.06 30.84 -7.43
C LEU A 92 0.95 31.89 -7.28
N PHE A 93 0.29 32.23 -8.38
CA PHE A 93 -0.75 33.25 -8.41
C PHE A 93 -2.11 32.62 -8.71
N ALA A 94 -3.11 32.90 -7.86
CA ALA A 94 -4.48 32.43 -8.06
C ALA A 94 -5.03 32.85 -9.44
N ALA A 95 -4.70 34.06 -9.89
CA ALA A 95 -5.08 34.56 -11.22
C ALA A 95 -4.54 33.73 -12.39
N MET A 96 -3.45 32.98 -12.19
CA MET A 96 -2.78 32.17 -13.22
C MET A 96 -3.19 30.69 -13.18
N GLN A 97 -4.26 30.30 -12.49
CA GLN A 97 -4.68 28.89 -12.39
C GLN A 97 -4.73 28.15 -13.74
N SER A 98 -5.30 28.76 -14.77
CA SER A 98 -5.44 28.16 -16.11
C SER A 98 -4.11 27.99 -16.83
N PHE A 99 -3.11 28.82 -16.47
CA PHE A 99 -1.77 28.74 -17.04
C PHE A 99 -1.02 27.52 -16.48
N TYR A 100 -1.16 27.24 -15.19
CA TYR A 100 -0.47 26.13 -14.49
C TYR A 100 -0.96 24.73 -14.88
N ALA A 101 -2.15 24.63 -15.47
CA ALA A 101 -2.65 23.38 -16.03
C ALA A 101 -1.83 22.90 -17.25
N LYS A 102 -1.17 23.82 -17.97
CA LYS A 102 -0.39 23.52 -19.18
C LYS A 102 1.09 23.87 -19.06
N ASN A 103 1.44 24.75 -18.12
CA ASN A 103 2.79 25.23 -17.92
C ASN A 103 3.30 24.79 -16.55
N PRO A 104 4.55 24.35 -16.46
CA PRO A 104 5.07 23.80 -15.23
C PRO A 104 5.22 24.86 -14.14
N ILE A 105 4.70 24.56 -12.96
CA ILE A 105 4.85 25.38 -11.75
C ILE A 105 6.25 25.25 -11.15
N GLY A 106 6.97 24.18 -11.47
CA GLY A 106 8.32 23.95 -10.98
C GLY A 106 8.87 22.64 -11.49
N LYS A 107 9.97 22.21 -10.87
CA LYS A 107 10.65 20.95 -11.23
C LYS A 107 11.04 20.19 -9.97
N VAL A 108 11.02 18.88 -10.07
CA VAL A 108 11.51 17.97 -9.04
C VAL A 108 12.45 16.96 -9.67
N THR A 109 13.58 16.69 -9.01
CA THR A 109 14.43 15.57 -9.39
C THR A 109 14.02 14.36 -8.56
N ILE A 110 13.73 13.26 -9.23
CA ILE A 110 13.33 11.99 -8.63
C ILE A 110 14.45 11.00 -8.89
N THR A 111 14.95 10.34 -7.84
CA THR A 111 16.04 9.37 -7.94
C THR A 111 15.60 8.03 -7.38
N ASN A 112 15.79 6.96 -8.16
CA ASN A 112 15.60 5.61 -7.64
C ASN A 112 16.80 5.23 -6.76
N THR A 113 16.60 5.05 -5.47
CA THR A 113 17.66 4.65 -4.52
C THR A 113 17.85 3.14 -4.42
N GLU A 114 16.99 2.35 -5.05
CA GLU A 114 17.11 0.89 -5.07
C GLU A 114 18.16 0.43 -6.08
N LYS A 115 18.61 -0.83 -5.91
CA LYS A 115 19.47 -1.49 -6.90
C LYS A 115 18.70 -1.97 -8.13
N GLN A 116 17.40 -2.23 -7.97
CA GLN A 116 16.52 -2.73 -9.03
C GLN A 116 15.73 -1.57 -9.66
N GLY A 117 15.32 -1.73 -10.91
CA GLY A 117 14.46 -0.77 -11.59
C GLY A 117 13.05 -0.74 -10.98
N ILE A 118 12.46 0.45 -10.94
CA ILE A 118 11.04 0.66 -10.63
C ILE A 118 10.29 0.92 -11.95
N SER A 119 9.07 0.39 -12.06
CA SER A 119 8.23 0.50 -13.25
C SER A 119 6.97 1.32 -13.00
N ASP A 120 6.40 1.89 -14.06
CA ASP A 120 5.16 2.69 -14.04
C ASP A 120 5.20 3.82 -12.99
N VAL A 121 6.26 4.62 -13.04
CA VAL A 121 6.44 5.74 -12.12
C VAL A 121 5.56 6.90 -12.61
N ARG A 122 4.54 7.26 -11.84
CA ARG A 122 3.68 8.40 -12.11
C ARG A 122 3.89 9.44 -11.05
N VAL A 123 4.17 10.65 -11.51
CA VAL A 123 4.36 11.81 -10.64
C VAL A 123 3.15 12.69 -10.75
N SER A 124 2.66 13.15 -9.61
CA SER A 124 1.54 14.05 -9.52
C SER A 124 1.78 15.11 -8.47
N PHE A 125 1.14 16.26 -8.64
CA PHE A 125 1.12 17.32 -7.65
C PHE A 125 -0.29 17.50 -7.12
N PHE A 126 -0.42 17.67 -5.81
CA PHE A 126 -1.69 17.86 -5.14
C PHE A 126 -1.60 18.91 -4.05
N GLN A 127 -2.51 19.87 -4.09
CA GLN A 127 -2.73 20.85 -3.03
C GLN A 127 -4.13 20.62 -2.45
N LYS A 128 -4.18 20.14 -1.21
CA LYS A 128 -5.46 19.92 -0.51
C LYS A 128 -6.23 21.22 -0.39
N GLY A 129 -7.54 21.16 -0.69
CA GLY A 129 -8.47 22.29 -0.63
C GLY A 129 -8.56 23.09 -1.93
N PHE A 130 -7.46 23.20 -2.69
CA PHE A 130 -7.39 24.00 -3.91
C PHE A 130 -7.35 23.17 -5.21
N MET A 131 -7.41 21.85 -5.10
CA MET A 131 -7.43 20.91 -6.23
C MET A 131 -8.44 19.80 -5.96
N ASP A 132 -9.17 19.39 -6.99
CA ASP A 132 -10.16 18.31 -6.88
C ASP A 132 -9.51 16.92 -6.94
N SER A 133 -8.39 16.80 -7.66
CA SER A 133 -7.61 15.56 -7.77
C SER A 133 -6.12 15.86 -8.02
N PRO A 134 -5.21 14.92 -7.65
CA PRO A 134 -3.80 15.05 -7.99
C PRO A 134 -3.60 15.18 -9.50
N THR A 135 -2.91 16.23 -9.95
CA THR A 135 -2.67 16.44 -11.37
C THR A 135 -1.49 15.57 -11.81
N PRO A 136 -1.67 14.60 -12.72
CA PRO A 136 -0.58 13.80 -13.24
C PRO A 136 0.30 14.67 -14.15
N THR A 137 1.60 14.61 -13.95
CA THR A 137 2.55 15.50 -14.66
C THR A 137 3.34 14.72 -15.70
N GLU A 138 3.89 13.58 -15.31
CA GLU A 138 4.70 12.74 -16.18
C GLU A 138 4.58 11.28 -15.74
N THR A 139 4.54 10.38 -16.73
CA THR A 139 4.58 8.93 -16.52
C THR A 139 5.88 8.41 -17.13
N ILE A 140 6.71 7.78 -16.30
CA ILE A 140 7.98 7.18 -16.71
C ILE A 140 7.79 5.66 -16.70
N PRO A 141 7.91 4.98 -17.86
CA PRO A 141 7.69 3.53 -17.94
C PRO A 141 8.60 2.73 -17.02
N GLU A 142 9.88 3.12 -16.94
CA GLU A 142 10.88 2.47 -16.10
C GLU A 142 11.95 3.47 -15.67
N LEU A 143 12.35 3.42 -14.40
CA LEU A 143 13.49 4.15 -13.84
C LEU A 143 14.47 3.14 -13.23
N LYS A 144 15.64 2.99 -13.84
CA LYS A 144 16.64 1.99 -13.40
C LYS A 144 17.17 2.31 -12.01
N GLY A 145 17.75 1.32 -11.35
CA GLY A 145 18.37 1.50 -10.04
C GLY A 145 19.49 2.54 -10.09
N GLY A 146 19.41 3.57 -9.24
CA GLY A 146 20.36 4.68 -9.20
C GLY A 146 20.11 5.80 -10.21
N ASP A 147 19.16 5.64 -11.15
CA ASP A 147 18.88 6.69 -12.13
C ASP A 147 18.10 7.85 -11.53
N SER A 148 18.43 9.06 -11.99
CA SER A 148 17.73 10.30 -11.65
C SER A 148 17.00 10.85 -12.88
N ARG A 149 15.78 11.35 -12.67
CA ARG A 149 14.99 12.02 -13.70
C ARG A 149 14.46 13.36 -13.20
N GLU A 150 14.61 14.39 -14.02
CA GLU A 150 13.96 15.68 -13.78
C GLU A 150 12.53 15.62 -14.33
N VAL A 151 11.56 15.90 -13.46
CA VAL A 151 10.13 15.92 -13.78
C VAL A 151 9.59 17.33 -13.58
N LYS A 152 8.86 17.81 -14.57
CA LYS A 152 8.19 19.12 -14.52
C LYS A 152 6.84 18.96 -13.82
N LEU A 153 6.58 19.79 -12.82
CA LEU A 153 5.34 19.73 -12.03
C LEU A 153 4.26 20.62 -12.66
N LEU A 154 3.07 20.08 -12.86
CA LEU A 154 1.87 20.80 -13.31
C LEU A 154 0.85 20.86 -12.18
N ALA A 155 0.01 21.90 -12.16
CA ALA A 155 -1.03 22.04 -11.15
C ALA A 155 -2.34 22.51 -11.78
N SER A 156 -3.40 21.71 -11.64
CA SER A 156 -4.76 22.08 -12.00
C SER A 156 -5.53 22.52 -10.76
N PHE A 157 -5.51 23.82 -10.47
CA PHE A 157 -6.29 24.39 -9.37
C PHE A 157 -7.79 24.46 -9.71
N ASN A 158 -8.63 24.35 -8.68
CA ASN A 158 -10.07 24.59 -8.76
C ASN A 158 -10.40 26.04 -8.38
N GLN A 159 -11.67 26.40 -8.44
CA GLN A 159 -12.13 27.78 -8.15
C GLN A 159 -11.86 28.23 -6.71
N GLU A 160 -11.62 27.31 -5.78
CA GLU A 160 -11.32 27.65 -4.38
C GLU A 160 -10.04 28.49 -4.27
N VAL A 161 -9.13 28.41 -5.26
CA VAL A 161 -7.91 29.23 -5.27
C VAL A 161 -8.20 30.73 -5.19
N PHE A 162 -9.38 31.17 -5.65
CA PHE A 162 -9.81 32.57 -5.63
C PHE A 162 -10.39 33.05 -4.30
N SER A 163 -10.63 32.16 -3.34
CA SER A 163 -11.10 32.54 -1.99
C SER A 163 -9.98 33.09 -1.11
N THR A 164 -8.73 32.92 -1.52
CA THR A 164 -7.56 33.43 -0.78
C THR A 164 -7.40 34.94 -0.96
N GLU A 165 -7.08 35.62 0.15
CA GLU A 165 -6.78 37.06 0.20
C GLU A 165 -5.33 37.26 0.68
N GLY A 166 -4.58 38.12 -0.01
CA GLY A 166 -3.18 38.39 0.27
C GLY A 166 -2.22 37.25 -0.12
N ILE A 167 -1.25 36.97 0.76
CA ILE A 167 -0.23 35.93 0.61
C ILE A 167 -0.53 34.82 1.60
N THR A 168 -0.85 33.63 1.10
CA THR A 168 -1.15 32.46 1.92
C THR A 168 -0.03 31.43 1.78
N PRO A 169 0.73 31.11 2.84
CA PRO A 169 1.70 30.03 2.81
C PRO A 169 0.97 28.69 2.78
N LEU A 170 1.21 27.89 1.75
CA LEU A 170 0.61 26.58 1.55
C LEU A 170 1.68 25.48 1.57
N THR A 171 1.22 24.28 1.91
CA THR A 171 2.03 23.06 1.79
C THR A 171 1.31 22.10 0.86
N GLY A 172 1.89 21.93 -0.32
CA GLY A 172 1.45 20.96 -1.31
C GLY A 172 2.19 19.63 -1.16
N GLU A 173 1.73 18.63 -1.89
CA GLU A 173 2.31 17.29 -1.91
C GLU A 173 2.70 16.92 -3.34
N VAL A 174 3.95 16.52 -3.53
CA VAL A 174 4.38 15.76 -4.71
C VAL A 174 4.18 14.28 -4.39
N ILE A 175 3.31 13.63 -5.15
CA ILE A 175 2.94 12.24 -4.97
C ILE A 175 3.56 11.44 -6.11
N ALA A 176 4.42 10.48 -5.78
CA ALA A 176 4.96 9.51 -6.72
C ALA A 176 4.35 8.14 -6.44
N THR A 177 3.63 7.60 -7.42
CA THR A 177 3.16 6.21 -7.42
C THR A 177 4.02 5.39 -8.36
N TYR A 178 4.38 4.18 -7.97
CA TYR A 178 5.26 3.32 -8.75
C TYR A 178 5.04 1.84 -8.40
N SER A 179 5.51 0.95 -9.26
CA SER A 179 5.54 -0.49 -9.01
C SER A 179 6.97 -0.97 -8.80
N TYR A 180 7.24 -1.55 -7.63
CA TYR A 180 8.52 -2.19 -7.31
C TYR A 180 8.33 -3.69 -7.14
N GLY A 181 8.97 -4.49 -8.00
CA GLY A 181 8.83 -5.96 -7.97
C GLY A 181 7.37 -6.43 -8.10
N GLY A 182 6.56 -5.71 -8.87
CA GLY A 182 5.13 -5.99 -9.08
C GLY A 182 4.19 -5.50 -7.97
N ARG A 183 4.71 -4.79 -6.96
CA ARG A 183 3.92 -4.24 -5.86
C ARG A 183 3.71 -2.74 -6.06
N PRO A 184 2.46 -2.24 -6.06
CA PRO A 184 2.22 -0.81 -6.07
C PRO A 184 2.76 -0.19 -4.77
N SER A 185 3.32 1.01 -4.88
CA SER A 185 3.82 1.79 -3.75
C SER A 185 3.57 3.26 -4.02
N GLU A 186 3.28 4.00 -2.96
CA GLU A 186 3.04 5.44 -3.02
C GLU A 186 3.96 6.16 -2.04
N GLN A 187 4.58 7.24 -2.49
CA GLN A 187 5.39 8.11 -1.65
C GLN A 187 5.00 9.56 -1.86
N ARG A 188 4.87 10.31 -0.76
CA ARG A 188 4.52 11.73 -0.76
C ARG A 188 5.65 12.57 -0.20
N GLN A 189 5.93 13.69 -0.86
CA GLN A 189 6.87 14.70 -0.41
C GLN A 189 6.14 16.02 -0.25
N SER A 190 6.12 16.55 0.97
CA SER A 190 5.58 17.88 1.24
C SER A 190 6.51 18.96 0.69
N VAL A 191 5.92 19.98 0.07
CA VAL A 191 6.59 21.13 -0.53
C VAL A 191 5.84 22.39 -0.13
N SER A 192 6.53 23.33 0.50
CA SER A 192 5.96 24.62 0.89
C SER A 192 6.13 25.66 -0.22
N TYR A 193 5.09 26.46 -0.45
CA TYR A 193 5.09 27.55 -1.41
C TYR A 193 4.07 28.61 -1.01
N ASP A 194 4.25 29.84 -1.49
CA ASP A 194 3.33 30.94 -1.23
C ASP A 194 2.32 31.06 -2.39
N LEU A 195 1.04 31.08 -2.04
CA LEU A 195 -0.06 31.38 -2.96
C LEU A 195 -0.47 32.85 -2.79
N TYR A 196 -0.37 33.58 -3.89
CA TYR A 196 -0.73 34.97 -3.99
C TYR A 196 -2.15 35.10 -4.56
N ASP A 197 -2.92 36.03 -4.02
CA ASP A 197 -4.30 36.28 -4.42
C ASP A 197 -4.45 36.82 -5.86
N LYS A 198 -5.69 37.08 -6.27
CA LYS A 198 -6.04 37.62 -7.59
C LYS A 198 -5.53 39.05 -7.84
N THR A 199 -5.30 39.82 -6.79
CA THR A 199 -4.87 41.22 -6.86
C THR A 199 -3.36 41.39 -6.81
N SER A 200 -2.65 40.33 -6.47
CA SER A 200 -1.20 40.25 -6.44
C SER A 200 -0.66 40.12 -7.85
N VAL A 201 -0.34 41.26 -8.45
CA VAL A 201 0.45 41.33 -9.67
C VAL A 201 1.90 41.55 -9.24
N THR A 202 2.76 40.54 -9.37
CA THR A 202 4.20 40.81 -9.41
C THR A 202 4.52 41.49 -10.74
N TRP A 203 4.84 42.77 -10.64
CA TRP A 203 5.35 43.64 -11.70
C TRP A 203 6.76 43.22 -12.13
N ASP A 204 6.90 42.03 -12.71
CA ASP A 204 8.19 41.53 -13.24
C ASP A 204 8.21 41.45 -14.78
N ASP A 205 7.15 41.94 -15.46
CA ASP A 205 7.10 42.00 -16.93
C ASP A 205 6.31 43.23 -17.40
N ASP A 206 7.02 44.23 -17.92
CA ASP A 206 6.48 45.47 -18.51
C ASP A 206 5.51 45.23 -19.68
N ARG A 207 5.37 44.00 -20.18
CA ARG A 207 4.46 43.66 -21.29
C ARG A 207 3.02 43.39 -20.87
N LYS A 208 2.70 43.39 -19.57
CA LYS A 208 1.34 43.16 -19.06
C LYS A 208 0.42 44.41 -19.10
N VAL A 209 0.95 45.57 -19.49
CA VAL A 209 0.20 46.85 -19.51
C VAL A 209 -0.86 46.91 -20.63
N ALA A 210 -0.78 46.05 -21.65
CA ALA A 210 -1.67 46.13 -22.80
C ALA A 210 -3.06 45.48 -22.61
N ALA A 211 -3.35 44.83 -21.48
CA ALA A 211 -4.63 44.14 -21.26
C ALA A 211 -5.71 44.98 -20.56
N PHE A 212 -5.40 46.22 -20.16
CA PHE A 212 -6.31 47.07 -19.36
C PHE A 212 -6.73 48.37 -20.07
N ILE A 213 -7.07 48.28 -21.37
CA ILE A 213 -7.85 49.31 -22.05
C ILE A 213 -9.09 48.65 -22.67
N THR A 214 -10.20 48.69 -21.94
CA THR A 214 -11.54 48.60 -22.53
C THR A 214 -12.06 50.02 -22.76
N PRO A 215 -12.26 50.47 -24.01
CA PRO A 215 -12.98 51.71 -24.27
C PRO A 215 -14.47 51.42 -24.11
N ALA A 216 -14.97 51.54 -22.88
CA ALA A 216 -16.41 51.54 -22.61
C ALA A 216 -16.75 52.75 -21.75
N ASN A 217 -16.57 53.94 -22.33
CA ASN A 217 -17.47 55.06 -22.10
C ASN A 217 -17.33 56.06 -23.25
N SER A 218 -18.38 56.18 -24.05
CA SER A 218 -18.58 57.29 -24.97
C SER A 218 -19.99 57.83 -24.74
N ALA A 219 -20.00 59.11 -24.35
CA ALA A 219 -21.05 60.13 -24.43
C ALA A 219 -22.42 59.84 -23.80
#